data_AF-A0A955PJ00-F1
#
_entry.id   AF-A0A955PJ00-F1
#
_cell.length_a   1.000
_cell.length_b   1.000
_cell.length_c   1.000
_cell.angle_alpha   90.00
_cell.angle_beta   90.00
_cell.angle_gamma   90.00
#
_symmetry.space_group_name_H-M   'P 1'
#
loop_
_entity.id
_entity.type
_entity.pdbx_description
1 polymer ?
#
loop_
_entity_poly.entity_id
_entity_poly.type
_entity_poly.pdbx_seq_one_letter_code
_entity_poly.pdbx_strand_id
1 'polypeptide(L)'
;MNTLIKRGAWGLVALTMGAAIPSAFADKAAFQEDPLFHRAVRYADAMLERGRDRYGPIQSPAFVSTLELPALTMPETVSATTTQLYAEYFRADDYSTSANPMYHIDLYQLLFVLSDLT
;
A
#
# COMPACT_ATOMS: atom_id res chain seq x y z
N MET A 1 31.86 20.77 63.02
CA MET A 1 30.66 20.43 62.22
C MET A 1 30.54 21.41 61.07
N ASN A 2 30.94 21.03 59.86
CA ASN A 2 30.31 21.45 58.60
C ASN A 2 30.85 20.62 57.43
N THR A 3 29.93 20.27 56.55
CA THR A 3 29.92 19.34 55.42
C THR A 3 30.91 19.71 54.29
N LEU A 4 31.65 18.80 53.65
CA LEU A 4 31.28 17.71 52.72
C LEU A 4 30.76 18.21 51.36
N ILE A 5 31.65 18.38 50.37
CA ILE A 5 31.34 18.18 48.93
C ILE A 5 32.59 17.59 48.23
N LYS A 6 32.61 16.27 48.06
CA LYS A 6 33.54 15.58 47.16
C LYS A 6 33.03 15.78 45.74
N ARG A 7 33.85 16.39 44.88
CA ARG A 7 33.60 16.48 43.43
C ARG A 7 33.67 15.07 42.85
N GLY A 8 32.50 14.51 42.53
CA GLY A 8 32.38 13.24 41.82
C GLY A 8 32.95 13.38 40.41
N ALA A 9 33.93 12.54 40.10
CA ALA A 9 34.39 12.32 38.74
C ALA A 9 33.26 11.62 37.96
N TRP A 10 32.52 12.39 37.18
CA TRP A 10 31.64 11.85 36.15
C TRP A 10 32.53 11.41 34.98
N GLY A 11 33.04 10.19 35.09
CA GLY A 11 33.71 9.52 33.97
C GLY A 11 32.73 9.41 32.81
N LEU A 12 33.08 10.04 31.70
CA LEU A 12 32.44 9.83 30.41
C LEU A 12 32.48 8.32 30.09
N VAL A 13 31.33 7.67 30.12
CA VAL A 13 31.14 6.39 29.44
C VAL A 13 30.98 6.73 27.97
N ALA A 14 32.08 6.67 27.22
CA ALA A 14 32.05 6.69 25.77
C ALA A 14 31.42 5.38 25.29
N LEU A 15 30.11 5.41 25.05
CA LEU A 15 29.36 4.31 24.46
C LEU A 15 29.70 4.24 22.96
N THR A 16 30.78 3.54 22.61
CA THR A 16 31.01 3.13 21.21
C THR A 16 30.12 1.94 20.87
N MET A 17 28.82 2.19 20.70
CA MET A 17 27.93 1.28 19.98
C MET A 17 27.60 1.88 18.62
N GLY A 18 28.64 2.00 17.79
CA GLY A 18 28.48 2.11 16.35
C GLY A 18 28.13 0.74 15.76
N ALA A 19 27.02 0.15 16.20
CA ALA A 19 26.40 -0.89 15.39
C ALA A 19 25.83 -0.14 14.18
N ALA A 20 26.51 -0.26 13.04
CA ALA A 20 25.97 0.15 11.78
C ALA A 20 24.58 -0.47 11.67
N ILE A 21 23.54 0.35 11.76
CA ILE A 21 22.20 -0.06 11.38
C ILE A 21 22.38 -0.53 9.95
N PRO A 22 22.15 -1.82 9.63
CA PRO A 22 22.14 -2.25 8.24
C PRO A 22 21.18 -1.31 7.54
N SER A 23 21.69 -0.56 6.58
CA SER A 23 20.88 0.29 5.72
C SER A 23 19.69 -0.54 5.28
N ALA A 24 18.48 -0.14 5.69
CA ALA A 24 17.24 -0.80 5.28
C ALA A 24 17.07 -0.79 3.75
N PHE A 25 17.89 0.00 3.05
CA PHE A 25 18.22 -0.18 1.64
C PHE A 25 19.26 -1.29 1.54
N ALA A 26 18.81 -2.52 1.74
CA ALA A 26 19.47 -3.69 1.16
C ALA A 26 19.66 -3.43 -0.34
N ASP A 27 20.74 -3.98 -0.91
CA ASP A 27 21.09 -3.82 -2.32
C ASP A 27 19.84 -3.94 -3.21
N LYS A 28 19.49 -2.85 -3.89
CA LYS A 28 18.34 -2.77 -4.80
C LYS A 28 18.38 -3.89 -5.83
N ALA A 29 19.58 -4.27 -6.28
CA ALA A 29 19.76 -5.40 -7.19
C ALA A 29 19.35 -6.72 -6.52
N ALA A 30 19.80 -6.97 -5.29
CA ALA A 30 19.42 -8.17 -4.54
C ALA A 30 17.90 -8.25 -4.28
N PHE A 31 17.23 -7.11 -4.06
CA PHE A 31 15.78 -7.07 -3.90
C PHE A 31 15.03 -7.35 -5.21
N GLN A 32 15.55 -6.88 -6.35
CA GLN A 32 14.94 -7.11 -7.67
C GLN A 32 14.98 -8.58 -8.11
N GLU A 33 15.93 -9.37 -7.60
CA GLU A 33 16.00 -10.81 -7.85
C GLU A 33 14.97 -11.62 -7.02
N ASP A 34 14.29 -11.00 -6.05
CA ASP A 34 13.30 -11.68 -5.23
C ASP A 34 12.05 -12.05 -6.06
N PRO A 35 11.59 -13.32 -6.06
CA PRO A 35 10.35 -13.71 -6.73
C PRO A 35 9.12 -12.90 -6.33
N LEU A 36 9.07 -12.37 -5.10
CA LEU A 36 8.01 -11.48 -4.61
C LEU A 36 8.03 -10.13 -5.32
N PHE A 37 9.21 -9.57 -5.61
CA PHE A 37 9.34 -8.33 -6.39
C PHE A 37 8.67 -8.50 -7.75
N HIS A 38 9.00 -9.56 -8.49
CA HIS A 38 8.39 -9.81 -9.79
C HIS A 38 6.88 -10.08 -9.71
N ARG A 39 6.37 -10.65 -8.61
CA ARG A 39 4.92 -10.78 -8.39
C ARG A 39 4.25 -9.42 -8.18
N ALA A 40 4.89 -8.55 -7.40
CA ALA A 40 4.40 -7.21 -7.13
C ALA A 40 4.37 -6.36 -8.42
N VAL A 41 5.41 -6.45 -9.26
CA VAL A 41 5.45 -5.80 -10.59
C VAL A 41 4.30 -6.29 -11.46
N ARG A 42 4.13 -7.62 -11.62
CA ARG A 42 3.02 -8.17 -12.43
C ARG A 42 1.65 -7.76 -11.91
N TYR A 43 1.47 -7.68 -10.59
CA TYR A 43 0.23 -7.18 -10.00
C TYR A 43 0.01 -5.70 -10.33
N ALA A 44 1.04 -4.86 -10.19
CA ALA A 44 0.98 -3.44 -10.55
C ALA A 44 0.65 -3.25 -12.04
N ASP A 45 1.31 -3.99 -12.94
CA ASP A 45 1.03 -3.96 -14.38
C ASP A 45 -0.42 -4.34 -14.68
N ALA A 46 -0.92 -5.42 -14.07
CA ALA A 46 -2.30 -5.85 -14.22
C ALA A 46 -3.29 -4.78 -13.74
N MET A 47 -3.02 -4.13 -12.61
CA MET A 47 -3.87 -3.03 -12.11
C MET A 47 -3.82 -1.80 -13.03
N LEU A 48 -2.66 -1.45 -13.57
CA LEU A 48 -2.51 -0.33 -14.50
C LEU A 48 -3.26 -0.56 -15.82
N GLU A 49 -3.22 -1.78 -16.36
CA GLU A 49 -3.88 -2.13 -17.62
C GLU A 49 -5.40 -2.35 -17.44
N ARG A 50 -5.80 -3.02 -16.36
CA ARG A 50 -7.15 -3.57 -16.19
C ARG A 50 -7.92 -3.02 -14.99
N GLY A 51 -7.22 -2.53 -13.97
CA GLY A 51 -7.79 -2.04 -12.73
C GLY A 51 -8.31 -0.61 -12.76
N ARG A 52 -8.16 0.12 -13.87
CA ARG A 52 -8.68 1.49 -14.00
C ARG A 52 -10.19 1.51 -14.15
N ASP A 53 -10.78 2.57 -13.63
CA ASP A 53 -12.18 2.90 -13.78
C ASP A 53 -12.56 3.07 -15.26
N ARG A 54 -13.60 2.35 -15.66
CA ARG A 54 -14.18 2.38 -17.01
C ARG A 54 -15.67 2.74 -16.98
N TYR A 55 -16.15 3.26 -15.85
CA TYR A 55 -17.54 3.62 -15.67
C TYR A 55 -17.90 4.86 -16.49
N GLY A 56 -18.94 4.73 -17.32
CA GLY A 56 -19.49 5.84 -18.10
C GLY A 56 -18.62 6.32 -19.27
N PRO A 57 -19.04 7.41 -19.95
CA PRO A 57 -18.37 7.93 -21.14
C PRO A 57 -17.05 8.65 -20.85
N ILE A 58 -16.83 9.07 -19.60
CA ILE A 58 -15.61 9.76 -19.16
C ILE A 58 -14.84 8.82 -18.27
N GLN A 59 -13.66 8.40 -18.74
CA GLN A 59 -12.79 7.53 -17.96
C GLN A 59 -11.97 8.36 -16.98
N SER A 60 -11.97 7.94 -15.71
CA SER A 60 -11.17 8.57 -14.66
C SER A 60 -9.85 7.82 -14.47
N PRO A 61 -8.81 8.45 -13.91
CA PRO A 61 -7.60 7.74 -13.50
C PRO A 61 -7.83 6.90 -12.23
N ALA A 62 -9.04 6.83 -11.66
CA ALA A 62 -9.26 6.05 -10.45
C ALA A 62 -9.08 4.55 -10.72
N PHE A 63 -8.77 3.80 -9.67
CA PHE A 63 -8.84 2.33 -9.71
C PHE A 63 -10.21 1.87 -9.24
N VAL A 64 -10.68 0.76 -9.79
CA VAL A 64 -11.92 0.11 -9.34
C VAL A 64 -11.65 -0.61 -8.02
N SER A 65 -12.61 -0.58 -7.10
CA SER A 65 -12.46 -1.26 -5.81
C SER A 65 -12.69 -2.78 -5.89
N THR A 66 -13.12 -3.30 -7.05
CA THR A 66 -13.35 -4.74 -7.23
C THR A 66 -13.05 -5.15 -8.67
N LEU A 67 -12.36 -6.27 -8.83
CA LEU A 67 -12.11 -6.96 -10.09
C LEU A 67 -12.53 -8.42 -10.00
N GLU A 68 -13.11 -8.95 -11.07
CA GLU A 68 -13.33 -10.38 -11.23
C GLU A 68 -12.02 -11.08 -11.58
N LEU A 69 -11.49 -11.94 -10.71
CA LEU A 69 -10.16 -12.54 -10.90
C LEU A 69 -9.94 -13.30 -12.23
N PRO A 70 -10.92 -14.04 -12.79
CA PRO A 70 -10.68 -14.78 -14.03
C PRO A 70 -10.45 -13.88 -15.26
N ALA A 71 -11.17 -12.75 -15.33
CA ALA A 71 -11.14 -11.84 -16.47
C ALA A 71 -10.35 -10.56 -16.18
N LEU A 72 -10.04 -10.30 -14.91
CA LEU A 72 -9.52 -9.04 -14.38
C LEU A 72 -10.35 -7.85 -14.87
N THR A 73 -11.67 -7.99 -14.86
CA THR A 73 -12.59 -6.95 -15.31
C THR A 73 -13.36 -6.38 -14.14
N MET A 74 -13.69 -5.09 -14.23
CA MET A 74 -14.69 -4.50 -13.35
C MET A 74 -16.03 -5.21 -13.60
N PRO A 75 -16.74 -5.67 -12.55
CA PRO A 75 -18.09 -6.17 -12.72
C PRO A 75 -18.98 -5.08 -13.31
N GLU A 76 -19.71 -5.38 -14.38
CA GLU A 76 -20.71 -4.45 -14.93
C GLU A 76 -21.98 -4.41 -14.08
N THR A 77 -22.21 -5.48 -13.32
CA THR A 77 -23.38 -5.64 -12.46
C THR A 77 -22.95 -6.00 -11.04
N VAL A 78 -23.67 -5.47 -10.07
CA VAL A 78 -23.55 -5.88 -8.67
C VAL A 78 -24.06 -7.32 -8.53
N SER A 79 -23.39 -8.15 -7.70
CA SER A 79 -23.84 -9.53 -7.46
C SER A 79 -25.24 -9.55 -6.83
N ALA A 80 -26.00 -10.64 -7.01
CA ALA A 80 -27.31 -10.78 -6.39
C ALA A 80 -27.25 -10.66 -4.85
N THR A 81 -26.24 -11.26 -4.23
CA THR A 81 -26.00 -11.18 -2.78
C THR A 81 -25.72 -9.75 -2.34
N THR A 82 -24.84 -9.05 -3.05
CA THR A 82 -24.51 -7.65 -2.74
C THR A 82 -25.73 -6.76 -2.93
N THR A 83 -26.52 -6.99 -4.00
CA THR A 83 -27.77 -6.27 -4.27
C THR A 83 -28.79 -6.46 -3.15
N GLN A 84 -28.92 -7.69 -2.63
CA GLN A 84 -29.83 -7.98 -1.51
C GLN A 84 -29.42 -7.24 -0.23
N LEU A 85 -28.13 -7.30 0.14
CA LEU A 85 -27.61 -6.55 1.30
C LEU A 85 -27.80 -5.05 1.12
N TYR A 86 -27.57 -4.57 -0.09
CA TYR A 86 -27.75 -3.17 -0.47
C TYR A 86 -29.20 -2.69 -0.41
N ALA A 87 -30.16 -3.52 -0.83
CA ALA A 87 -31.58 -3.22 -0.68
C ALA A 87 -32.03 -3.22 0.79
N GLU A 88 -31.39 -4.02 1.65
CA GLU A 88 -31.73 -4.14 3.07
C GLU A 88 -31.14 -2.99 3.90
N TYR A 89 -29.91 -2.56 3.60
CA TYR A 89 -29.16 -1.64 4.45
C TYR A 89 -28.88 -0.25 3.84
N PHE A 90 -29.10 -0.07 2.53
CA PHE A 90 -28.73 1.16 1.80
C PHE A 90 -29.89 1.68 0.92
N ARG A 91 -29.81 2.95 0.51
CA ARG A 91 -30.82 3.55 -0.38
C ARG A 91 -30.59 3.10 -1.83
N ALA A 92 -31.68 3.04 -2.59
CA ALA A 92 -31.74 2.42 -3.92
C ALA A 92 -30.75 2.94 -4.99
N ASP A 93 -30.15 4.11 -4.77
CA ASP A 93 -29.27 4.79 -5.74
C ASP A 93 -27.76 4.64 -5.44
N ASP A 94 -27.37 3.94 -4.35
CA ASP A 94 -25.96 3.82 -3.91
C ASP A 94 -25.20 2.62 -4.53
N TYR A 95 -25.75 1.97 -5.57
CA TYR A 95 -25.31 0.63 -6.00
C TYR A 95 -24.30 0.60 -7.14
N SER A 96 -23.33 1.53 -7.17
CA SER A 96 -22.26 1.45 -8.18
C SER A 96 -21.13 0.53 -7.74
N THR A 97 -20.50 -0.14 -8.70
CA THR A 97 -19.15 -0.69 -8.57
C THR A 97 -18.19 0.49 -8.39
N SER A 98 -18.17 1.01 -7.16
CA SER A 98 -17.54 2.28 -6.83
C SER A 98 -16.02 2.19 -6.94
N ALA A 99 -15.42 3.29 -7.36
CA ALA A 99 -14.01 3.57 -7.14
C ALA A 99 -13.91 4.40 -5.86
N ASN A 100 -13.47 3.79 -4.76
CA ASN A 100 -13.18 4.52 -3.53
C ASN A 100 -11.67 4.66 -3.32
N PRO A 101 -11.08 5.84 -3.59
CA PRO A 101 -9.64 6.07 -3.46
C PRO A 101 -9.06 5.74 -2.09
N MET A 102 -9.85 5.82 -1.02
CA MET A 102 -9.40 5.52 0.34
C MET A 102 -8.99 4.04 0.51
N TYR A 103 -9.61 3.13 -0.25
CA TYR A 103 -9.25 1.71 -0.22
C TYR A 103 -8.06 1.37 -1.12
N HIS A 104 -7.47 2.34 -1.81
CA HIS A 104 -6.36 2.13 -2.76
C HIS A 104 -5.02 2.69 -2.26
N ILE A 105 -4.92 3.11 -1.00
CA ILE A 105 -3.69 3.68 -0.42
C ILE A 105 -2.50 2.72 -0.59
N ASP A 106 -2.70 1.44 -0.29
CA ASP A 106 -1.63 0.43 -0.38
C ASP A 106 -1.18 0.21 -1.84
N LEU A 107 -2.11 0.29 -2.80
CA LEU A 107 -1.78 0.23 -4.22
C LEU A 107 -0.94 1.45 -4.63
N TYR A 108 -1.29 2.66 -4.18
CA TYR A 108 -0.49 3.85 -4.48
C TYR A 108 0.90 3.79 -3.85
N GLN A 109 1.02 3.28 -2.63
CA GLN A 109 2.32 3.07 -1.99
C GLN A 109 3.16 2.06 -2.77
N LEU A 110 2.56 0.95 -3.21
CA LEU A 110 3.24 -0.02 -4.05
C LEU A 110 3.73 0.62 -5.36
N LEU A 111 2.86 1.33 -6.07
CA LEU A 111 3.22 1.99 -7.33
C LEU A 111 4.35 3.01 -7.14
N PHE A 112 4.32 3.77 -6.05
CA PHE A 112 5.39 4.71 -5.72
C PHE A 112 6.72 4.00 -5.48
N VAL A 113 6.73 2.96 -4.62
CA VAL A 113 7.95 2.18 -4.33
C VAL A 113 8.49 1.51 -5.60
N LEU A 114 7.62 0.92 -6.43
CA LEU A 114 8.04 0.32 -7.69
C LEU A 114 8.64 1.36 -8.64
N SER A 115 8.10 2.58 -8.70
CA SER A 115 8.65 3.65 -9.55
C SER A 115 10.05 4.11 -9.15
N ASP A 116 10.40 4.01 -7.87
CA ASP A 116 11.77 4.26 -7.40
C ASP A 116 12.71 3.08 -7.71
N LEU A 117 12.14 1.87 -7.85
CA LEU A 117 12.87 0.62 -8.04
C LEU A 117 13.05 0.24 -9.50
N THR A 118 12.22 0.69 -10.43
CA THR A 118 12.30 0.36 -11.88
C THR A 118 12.68 1.57 -12.69
#